data_AF-A0A8S8YG13-F1
#
_entry.id   AF-A0A8S8YG13-F1
#
_cell.length_a   1.000
_cell.length_b   1.000
_cell.length_c   1.000
_cell.angle_alpha   90.00
_cell.angle_beta   90.00
_cell.angle_gamma   90.00
#
_symmetry.space_group_name_H-M   'P 1'
#
loop_
_entity.id
_entity.type
_entity.pdbx_description
1 polymer ?
#
loop_
_entity_poly.entity_id
_entity_poly.type
_entity_poly.pdbx_seq_one_letter_code
_entity_poly.pdbx_strand_id
1 'polypeptide(L)'
;MTDRKRAWARITTASSAALLLMAVISLWQVFDDYNELYNPESNSLVKLEPGDSITFEIESSILVSALRVSDDGSPDADLILTDSQGNELPGRGARALEFDRYDERNGTSFSVVRVFENIGGEYTLENLGTTTLWLVDDEDSANKLSGIVWTYLFYIGCCLGSPIGLVGFVLAIMVWTDKRKAGPIRNN
;
A
#
# COMPACT_ATOMS: atom_id res chain seq x y z
N MET A 1 -22.93 -33.59 -19.65
CA MET A 1 -22.60 -32.77 -18.45
C MET A 1 -21.24 -32.05 -18.53
N THR A 2 -20.41 -32.35 -19.55
CA THR A 2 -18.99 -31.95 -19.69
C THR A 2 -18.77 -30.63 -20.44
N ASP A 3 -19.62 -30.24 -21.39
CA ASP A 3 -19.40 -29.04 -22.22
C ASP A 3 -19.72 -27.73 -21.50
N ARG A 4 -20.77 -27.71 -20.68
CA ARG A 4 -21.11 -26.56 -19.82
C ARG A 4 -19.96 -26.22 -18.87
N LYS A 5 -19.37 -27.22 -18.21
CA LYS A 5 -18.22 -27.01 -17.30
C LYS A 5 -17.00 -26.42 -18.02
N ARG A 6 -16.74 -26.84 -19.26
CA ARG A 6 -15.66 -26.28 -20.09
C ARG A 6 -15.93 -24.86 -20.55
N ALA A 7 -17.18 -24.55 -20.93
CA ALA A 7 -17.56 -23.19 -21.31
C ALA A 7 -17.41 -22.22 -20.12
N TRP A 8 -17.90 -22.61 -18.94
CA TRP A 8 -17.74 -21.82 -17.71
C TRP A 8 -16.28 -21.63 -17.33
N ALA A 9 -15.45 -22.68 -17.37
CA ALA A 9 -14.02 -22.56 -17.09
C ALA A 9 -13.32 -21.57 -18.04
N ARG A 10 -13.67 -21.56 -19.33
CA ARG A 10 -13.11 -20.59 -20.28
C ARG A 10 -13.55 -19.16 -20.00
N ILE A 11 -14.84 -18.96 -19.70
CA ILE A 11 -15.39 -17.63 -19.41
C ILE A 11 -14.78 -17.06 -18.13
N THR A 12 -14.69 -17.86 -17.06
CA THR A 12 -14.10 -17.41 -15.79
C THR A 12 -12.62 -17.07 -15.95
N THR A 13 -11.85 -17.90 -16.66
CA THR A 13 -10.43 -17.64 -16.89
C THR A 13 -10.21 -16.43 -17.79
N ALA A 14 -11.01 -16.26 -18.86
CA ALA A 14 -10.92 -15.09 -19.74
C ALA A 14 -11.32 -13.80 -19.01
N SER A 15 -12.35 -13.85 -18.17
CA SER A 15 -12.81 -12.70 -17.38
C SER A 15 -11.77 -12.31 -16.33
N SER A 16 -11.17 -13.29 -15.65
CA SER A 16 -10.06 -13.04 -14.72
C SER A 16 -8.86 -12.41 -15.44
N ALA A 17 -8.47 -12.94 -16.59
CA ALA A 17 -7.36 -12.38 -17.37
C ALA A 17 -7.64 -10.93 -17.81
N ALA A 18 -8.87 -10.62 -18.24
CA ALA A 18 -9.26 -9.26 -18.59
C ALA A 18 -9.23 -8.31 -17.38
N LEU A 19 -9.73 -8.75 -16.22
CA LEU A 19 -9.73 -7.97 -14.98
C LEU A 19 -8.30 -7.73 -14.47
N LEU A 20 -7.44 -8.74 -14.50
CA LEU A 20 -6.03 -8.61 -14.11
C LEU A 20 -5.25 -7.72 -15.09
N LEU A 21 -5.52 -7.81 -16.39
CA LEU A 21 -4.92 -6.92 -17.38
C LEU A 21 -5.35 -5.47 -17.16
N MET A 22 -6.64 -5.24 -16.87
CA MET A 22 -7.13 -3.92 -16.47
C MET A 22 -6.43 -3.42 -15.20
N ALA A 23 -6.21 -4.28 -14.21
CA ALA A 23 -5.48 -3.92 -13.00
C ALA A 23 -4.05 -3.47 -13.31
N VAL A 24 -3.32 -4.22 -14.14
CA VAL A 24 -1.94 -3.87 -14.54
C VAL A 24 -1.89 -2.53 -15.28
N ILE A 25 -2.81 -2.30 -16.22
CA ILE A 25 -2.88 -1.03 -16.95
C ILE A 25 -3.19 0.12 -16.00
N SER A 26 -4.15 -0.07 -15.10
CA SER A 26 -4.56 0.95 -14.13
C SER A 26 -3.44 1.25 -13.13
N LEU A 27 -2.72 0.23 -12.67
CA LEU A 27 -1.56 0.38 -11.81
C LEU A 27 -0.50 1.24 -12.49
N TRP A 28 -0.24 1.00 -13.78
CA TRP A 28 0.75 1.79 -14.53
C TRP A 28 0.34 3.26 -14.68
N GLN A 29 -0.96 3.55 -14.77
CA GLN A 29 -1.46 4.93 -14.85
C GLN A 29 -1.38 5.66 -13.50
N VAL A 30 -1.63 4.98 -12.38
CA VAL A 30 -1.61 5.59 -11.04
C VAL A 30 -0.22 5.55 -10.40
N PHE A 31 0.76 4.89 -11.02
CA PHE A 31 2.07 4.66 -10.42
C PHE A 31 2.80 5.97 -10.10
N ASP A 32 2.78 6.92 -11.03
CA ASP A 32 3.43 8.22 -10.85
C ASP A 32 2.74 9.02 -9.72
N ASP A 33 1.40 9.04 -9.70
CA ASP A 33 0.63 9.69 -8.64
C ASP A 33 0.93 9.04 -7.27
N TYR A 34 0.94 7.70 -7.20
CA TYR A 34 1.29 6.97 -5.98
C TYR A 34 2.68 7.38 -5.46
N ASN A 35 3.68 7.40 -6.34
CA ASN A 35 5.04 7.78 -5.96
C ASN A 35 5.14 9.24 -5.51
N GLU A 36 4.41 10.16 -6.15
CA GLU A 36 4.44 11.57 -5.77
C GLU A 36 3.71 11.83 -4.44
N LEU A 37 2.56 11.19 -4.22
CA LEU A 37 1.77 11.37 -3.01
C LEU A 37 2.40 10.69 -1.78
N TYR A 38 3.08 9.56 -1.95
CA TYR A 38 3.70 8.86 -0.83
C TYR A 38 5.17 9.24 -0.60
N ASN A 39 5.78 10.05 -1.47
CA ASN A 39 7.14 10.55 -1.27
C ASN A 39 7.17 11.62 -0.16
N PRO A 40 7.88 11.39 0.97
CA PRO A 40 7.95 12.35 2.06
C PRO A 40 8.59 13.70 1.69
N GLU A 41 9.44 13.73 0.65
CA GLU A 41 10.08 14.97 0.20
C GLU A 41 9.13 15.91 -0.54
N SER A 42 8.12 15.37 -1.24
CA SER A 42 7.09 16.16 -1.92
C SER A 42 5.84 16.36 -1.06
N ASN A 43 5.48 15.39 -0.22
CA ASN A 43 4.25 15.39 0.55
C ASN A 43 4.51 15.10 2.03
N SER A 44 4.97 16.12 2.75
CA SER A 44 5.10 16.10 4.21
C SER A 44 4.38 17.28 4.85
N LEU A 45 3.83 17.04 6.04
CA LEU A 45 3.33 18.08 6.92
C LEU A 45 4.48 18.92 7.45
N VAL A 46 5.57 18.25 7.82
CA VAL A 46 6.74 18.84 8.46
C VAL A 46 8.01 18.10 8.04
N LYS A 47 9.07 18.85 7.82
CA LYS A 47 10.45 18.37 7.70
C LYS A 47 11.33 19.07 8.74
N LEU A 48 12.00 18.29 9.60
CA LEU A 48 12.87 18.81 10.67
C LEU A 48 14.29 18.29 10.53
N GLU A 49 15.26 19.18 10.61
CA GLU A 49 16.67 18.79 10.75
C GLU A 49 16.96 18.35 12.21
N PRO A 50 18.10 17.68 12.46
CA PRO A 50 18.48 17.25 13.81
C PRO A 50 18.49 18.41 14.82
N GLY A 51 17.75 18.27 15.92
CA GLY A 51 17.64 19.27 16.98
C GLY A 51 16.60 20.36 16.74
N ASP A 52 15.91 20.36 15.59
CA ASP A 52 14.85 21.32 15.32
C ASP A 52 13.54 20.94 16.01
N SER A 53 12.73 21.97 16.30
CA SER A 53 11.38 21.83 16.82
C SER A 53 10.43 22.80 16.12
N ILE A 54 9.20 22.35 15.84
CA ILE A 54 8.17 23.18 15.21
C ILE A 54 6.79 22.84 15.76
N THR A 55 5.96 23.88 15.87
CA THR A 55 4.53 23.75 16.17
C THR A 55 3.73 23.87 14.88
N PHE A 56 2.78 22.97 14.68
CA PHE A 56 1.98 22.86 13.46
C PHE A 56 0.59 22.32 13.79
N GLU A 57 -0.34 22.52 12.87
CA GLU A 57 -1.72 22.06 13.01
C GLU A 57 -1.98 20.88 12.08
N ILE A 58 -2.65 19.85 12.60
CA ILE A 58 -3.07 18.66 11.85
C ILE A 58 -4.60 18.70 11.74
N GLU A 59 -5.10 18.73 10.51
CA GLU A 59 -6.51 18.40 10.28
C GLU A 59 -6.74 16.96 10.75
N SER A 60 -7.79 16.73 11.54
CA SER A 60 -8.08 15.42 12.16
C SER A 60 -7.76 14.25 11.22
N SER A 61 -6.73 13.48 11.56
CA SER A 61 -6.21 12.37 10.77
C SER A 61 -6.19 11.08 11.58
N ILE A 62 -6.63 9.99 10.95
CA ILE A 62 -6.63 8.63 11.48
C ILE A 62 -5.20 8.09 11.55
N LEU A 63 -4.30 8.54 10.67
CA LEU A 63 -2.96 7.97 10.55
C LEU A 63 -1.94 9.01 10.08
N VAL A 64 -0.97 9.30 10.95
CA VAL A 64 0.18 10.16 10.66
C VAL A 64 1.45 9.39 10.96
N SER A 65 2.38 9.35 10.00
CA SER A 65 3.64 8.63 10.13
C SER A 65 4.82 9.58 10.20
N ALA A 66 5.79 9.26 11.05
CA ALA A 66 7.10 9.86 11.08
C ALA A 66 8.09 8.94 10.36
N LEU A 67 8.85 9.47 9.41
CA LEU A 67 9.80 8.75 8.59
C LEU A 67 11.19 9.36 8.66
N ARG A 68 12.19 8.51 8.42
CA ARG A 68 13.59 8.88 8.25
C ARG A 68 14.16 8.14 7.07
N VAL A 69 15.26 8.65 6.51
CA VAL A 69 16.04 7.92 5.50
C VAL A 69 16.57 6.63 6.13
N SER A 70 16.43 5.53 5.38
CA SER A 70 16.94 4.22 5.72
C SER A 70 18.34 4.03 5.14
N ASP A 71 19.35 4.42 5.90
CA ASP A 71 20.75 4.14 5.56
C ASP A 71 21.23 2.90 6.34
N ASP A 72 21.39 1.77 5.63
CA ASP A 72 21.97 0.50 6.10
C ASP A 72 21.71 0.15 7.58
N GLY A 73 20.45 0.12 8.00
CA GLY A 73 20.05 -0.17 9.38
C GLY A 73 18.61 0.22 9.69
N SER A 74 18.16 -0.03 10.92
CA SER A 74 16.91 0.56 11.41
C SER A 74 17.21 2.00 11.85
N PRO A 75 16.56 3.01 11.25
CA PRO A 75 16.75 4.38 11.68
C PRO A 75 16.26 4.57 13.11
N ASP A 76 16.86 5.55 13.77
CA ASP A 76 16.54 5.92 15.15
C ASP A 76 15.12 6.48 15.28
N ALA A 77 14.43 6.14 16.37
CA ALA A 77 13.08 6.58 16.63
C ALA A 77 13.00 7.77 17.60
N ASP A 78 14.13 8.43 17.88
CA ASP A 78 14.20 9.58 18.79
C ASP A 78 13.47 10.80 18.21
N LEU A 79 12.27 11.03 18.72
CA LEU A 79 11.43 12.18 18.46
C LEU A 79 10.41 12.32 19.59
N ILE A 80 9.97 13.55 19.84
CA ILE A 80 8.90 13.84 20.81
C ILE A 80 7.80 14.59 20.07
N LEU A 81 6.57 14.13 20.22
CA LEU A 81 5.38 14.83 19.77
C LEU A 81 4.58 15.24 20.99
N THR A 82 4.30 16.54 21.14
CA THR A 82 3.59 17.09 22.30
C THR A 82 2.31 17.79 21.84
N ASP A 83 1.21 17.60 22.57
CA ASP A 83 -0.05 18.32 22.32
C ASP A 83 -0.01 19.78 22.82
N SER A 84 -1.04 20.56 22.49
CA SER A 84 -1.21 21.94 22.98
C SER A 84 -1.23 22.11 24.50
N GLN A 85 -1.41 21.03 25.27
CA GLN A 85 -1.41 21.03 26.74
C GLN A 85 -0.05 20.65 27.33
N GLY A 86 0.94 20.31 26.49
CA GLY A 86 2.25 19.87 26.94
C GLY A 86 2.34 18.37 27.23
N ASN A 87 1.35 17.57 26.85
CA ASN A 87 1.41 16.11 27.02
C ASN A 87 2.11 15.45 25.83
N GLU A 88 3.09 14.60 26.12
CA GLU A 88 3.76 13.79 25.12
C GLU A 88 2.83 12.67 24.61
N LEU A 89 2.78 12.53 23.29
CA LEU A 89 2.15 11.42 22.60
C LEU A 89 3.22 10.40 22.25
N PRO A 90 3.20 9.20 22.86
CA PRO A 90 4.25 8.21 22.65
C PRO A 90 4.25 7.63 21.23
N GLY A 91 3.08 7.58 20.58
CA GLY A 91 2.89 6.90 19.30
C GLY A 91 3.18 5.39 19.36
N ARG A 92 3.13 4.75 18.20
CA ARG A 92 3.46 3.33 18.00
C ARG A 92 4.68 3.22 17.09
N GLY A 93 5.59 2.30 17.37
CA GLY A 93 6.70 2.00 16.46
C GLY A 93 6.26 1.29 15.16
N ALA A 94 7.17 1.18 14.20
CA ALA A 94 6.89 0.54 12.92
C ALA A 94 6.51 -0.94 13.06
N ARG A 95 5.59 -1.41 12.19
CA ARG A 95 5.19 -2.82 12.08
C ARG A 95 5.92 -3.51 10.94
N ALA A 96 6.07 -4.83 11.04
CA ALA A 96 6.73 -5.66 10.02
C ALA A 96 6.07 -5.63 8.62
N LEU A 97 4.84 -5.11 8.50
CA LEU A 97 4.11 -4.96 7.23
C LEU A 97 4.06 -3.50 6.75
N GLU A 98 4.66 -2.56 7.47
CA GLU A 98 4.87 -1.18 7.01
C GLU A 98 6.16 -1.19 6.18
N PHE A 99 5.99 -1.26 4.87
CA PHE A 99 7.11 -1.26 3.93
C PHE A 99 7.72 0.15 3.82
N ASP A 100 9.02 0.20 3.59
CA ASP A 100 9.70 1.45 3.31
C ASP A 100 9.15 2.11 2.05
N ARG A 101 9.13 3.45 2.06
CA ARG A 101 8.74 4.24 0.89
C ARG A 101 9.97 4.51 0.06
N TYR A 102 9.92 4.12 -1.21
CA TYR A 102 11.03 4.31 -2.11
C TYR A 102 10.78 5.53 -3.02
N ASP A 103 11.66 6.51 -2.94
CA ASP A 103 11.72 7.60 -3.91
C ASP A 103 12.58 7.15 -5.10
N GLU A 104 11.92 6.75 -6.19
CA GLU A 104 12.59 6.32 -7.42
C GLU A 104 13.46 7.43 -8.05
N ARG A 105 13.14 8.71 -7.84
CA ARG A 105 13.86 9.81 -8.50
C ARG A 105 15.23 10.04 -7.88
N ASN A 106 15.30 9.95 -6.56
CA ASN A 106 16.54 10.18 -5.79
C ASN A 106 17.23 8.89 -5.34
N GLY A 107 16.55 7.74 -5.50
CA GLY A 107 17.05 6.44 -5.06
C GLY A 107 17.08 6.29 -3.53
N THR A 108 16.23 7.04 -2.83
CA THR A 108 16.21 7.12 -1.36
C THR A 108 15.07 6.28 -0.80
N SER A 109 15.36 5.48 0.23
CA SER A 109 14.35 4.72 0.96
C SER A 109 14.04 5.40 2.28
N PHE A 110 12.76 5.53 2.62
CA PHE A 110 12.28 6.11 3.87
C PHE A 110 11.59 5.05 4.72
N SER A 111 12.11 4.79 5.91
CA SER A 111 11.47 3.89 6.86
C SER A 111 10.61 4.66 7.85
N VAL A 112 9.48 4.07 8.19
CA VAL A 112 8.63 4.55 9.28
C VAL A 112 9.36 4.31 10.60
N VAL A 113 9.42 5.33 11.45
CA VAL A 113 10.01 5.23 12.80
C VAL A 113 8.97 5.34 13.90
N ARG A 114 7.87 6.07 13.64
CA ARG A 114 6.77 6.22 14.57
C ARG A 114 5.47 6.51 13.84
N VAL A 115 4.36 6.05 14.39
CA VAL A 115 3.01 6.22 13.85
C VAL A 115 2.11 6.77 14.95
N PHE A 116 1.31 7.76 14.60
CA PHE A 116 0.32 8.37 15.47
C PHE A 116 -1.06 8.12 14.87
N GLU A 117 -1.99 7.65 15.70
CA GLU A 117 -3.32 7.23 15.26
C GLU A 117 -4.37 8.13 15.90
N ASN A 118 -5.35 8.58 15.11
CA ASN A 118 -6.48 9.42 15.54
C ASN A 118 -6.05 10.71 16.25
N ILE A 119 -5.21 11.52 15.59
CA ILE A 119 -4.71 12.80 16.10
C ILE A 119 -5.31 13.97 15.32
N GLY A 120 -5.45 15.13 15.98
CA GLY A 120 -6.00 16.32 15.36
C GLY A 120 -5.91 17.55 16.27
N GLY A 121 -5.59 18.70 15.67
CA GLY A 121 -5.31 19.94 16.38
C GLY A 121 -3.84 20.34 16.33
N GLU A 122 -3.43 21.19 17.26
CA GLU A 122 -2.08 21.74 17.34
C GLU A 122 -1.12 20.80 18.10
N TYR A 123 0.03 20.53 17.49
CA TYR A 123 1.08 19.72 18.05
C TYR A 123 2.45 20.38 17.86
N THR A 124 3.38 20.07 18.76
CA THR A 124 4.80 20.42 18.63
C THR A 124 5.61 19.16 18.44
N LEU A 125 6.33 19.08 17.32
CA LEU A 125 7.25 17.99 17.02
C LEU A 125 8.69 18.46 17.27
N GLU A 126 9.45 17.63 17.96
CA GLU A 126 10.88 17.84 18.21
C GLU A 126 11.67 16.65 17.68
N ASN A 127 12.70 16.95 16.87
CA ASN A 127 13.61 15.95 16.32
C ASN A 127 14.83 15.79 17.22
N LEU A 128 14.83 14.75 18.06
CA LEU A 128 15.95 14.45 18.96
C LEU A 128 17.02 13.53 18.32
N GLY A 129 16.70 12.91 17.18
CA GLY A 129 17.60 12.03 16.46
C GLY A 129 18.67 12.79 15.66
N THR A 130 19.56 12.02 15.04
CA THR A 130 20.73 12.54 14.32
C THR A 130 20.51 12.78 12.82
N THR A 131 19.36 12.37 12.29
CA THR A 131 19.00 12.54 10.88
C THR A 131 17.77 13.44 10.72
N THR A 132 17.48 13.83 9.49
CA THR A 132 16.27 14.58 9.16
C THR A 132 15.03 13.70 9.40
N LEU A 133 13.95 14.32 9.90
CA LEU A 133 12.68 13.68 10.23
C LEU A 133 11.58 14.28 9.35
N TRP A 134 10.78 13.42 8.71
CA TRP A 134 9.59 13.82 7.95
C TRP A 134 8.35 13.33 8.67
N LEU A 135 7.37 14.20 8.83
CA LEU A 135 6.04 13.83 9.29
C LEU A 135 5.07 13.92 8.11
N VAL A 136 4.32 12.86 7.87
CA VAL A 136 3.40 12.73 6.73
C VAL A 136 2.02 12.32 7.20
N ASP A 137 0.99 12.88 6.58
CA ASP A 137 -0.40 12.47 6.77
C ASP A 137 -0.75 11.36 5.77
N ASP A 138 -0.90 10.15 6.29
CA ASP A 138 -1.19 8.98 5.47
C ASP A 138 -2.65 8.91 5.08
N GLU A 139 -3.55 9.45 5.89
CA GLU A 139 -4.96 9.55 5.54
C GLU A 139 -5.16 10.53 4.38
N ASP A 140 -4.54 11.71 4.43
CA ASP A 140 -4.65 12.69 3.35
C ASP A 140 -4.09 12.13 2.03
N SER A 141 -2.92 11.47 2.10
CA SER A 141 -2.31 10.80 0.94
C SER A 141 -3.22 9.71 0.36
N ALA A 142 -3.82 8.88 1.22
CA ALA A 142 -4.75 7.84 0.81
C ALA A 142 -6.05 8.42 0.21
N ASN A 143 -6.57 9.51 0.80
CA ASN A 143 -7.78 10.18 0.34
C ASN A 143 -7.58 10.78 -1.05
N LYS A 144 -6.46 11.46 -1.29
CA LYS A 144 -6.12 12.00 -2.61
C LYS A 144 -5.95 10.89 -3.66
N LEU A 145 -5.28 9.78 -3.33
CA LEU A 145 -5.19 8.62 -4.24
C LEU A 145 -6.56 7.98 -4.52
N SER A 146 -7.44 7.94 -3.51
CA SER A 146 -8.79 7.42 -3.67
C SER A 146 -9.61 8.28 -4.64
N GLY A 147 -9.29 9.57 -4.80
CA GLY A 147 -9.93 10.44 -5.79
C GLY A 147 -9.62 10.08 -7.25
N ILE A 148 -8.63 9.24 -7.52
CA ILE A 148 -8.16 8.91 -8.87
C ILE A 148 -8.92 7.69 -9.40
N VAL A 149 -9.57 7.84 -10.56
CA VAL A 149 -10.39 6.79 -11.18
C VAL A 149 -9.61 5.48 -11.42
N TRP A 150 -8.34 5.60 -11.80
CA TRP A 150 -7.45 4.45 -12.03
C TRP A 150 -7.21 3.63 -10.76
N THR A 151 -7.17 4.25 -9.59
CA THR A 151 -7.06 3.56 -8.29
C THR A 151 -8.21 2.58 -8.10
N TYR A 152 -9.45 2.99 -8.40
CA TYR A 152 -10.62 2.11 -8.31
C TYR A 152 -10.58 0.96 -9.32
N LEU A 153 -10.17 1.23 -10.57
CA LEU A 153 -10.04 0.19 -11.60
C LEU A 153 -8.97 -0.84 -11.24
N PHE A 154 -7.87 -0.39 -10.61
CA PHE A 154 -6.87 -1.27 -10.04
C PHE A 154 -7.46 -2.17 -8.95
N TYR A 155 -8.15 -1.60 -7.96
CA TYR A 155 -8.77 -2.38 -6.88
C TYR A 155 -9.80 -3.39 -7.40
N ILE A 156 -10.69 -2.97 -8.28
CA ILE A 156 -11.70 -3.85 -8.89
C ILE A 156 -11.00 -4.97 -9.69
N GLY A 157 -10.03 -4.62 -10.53
CA GLY A 157 -9.31 -5.57 -11.36
C GLY A 157 -8.53 -6.60 -10.54
N CYS A 158 -7.82 -6.17 -9.50
CA CYS A 158 -7.02 -7.04 -8.65
C CYS A 158 -7.89 -7.90 -7.71
N CYS A 159 -8.82 -7.28 -6.98
CA CYS A 159 -9.63 -7.94 -5.95
C CYS A 159 -10.71 -8.86 -6.53
N LEU A 160 -11.23 -8.59 -7.75
CA LEU A 160 -12.15 -9.51 -8.42
C LEU A 160 -11.42 -10.47 -9.36
N GLY A 161 -10.38 -9.99 -10.05
CA GLY A 161 -9.62 -10.78 -11.02
C GLY A 161 -8.92 -11.99 -10.38
N SER A 162 -8.30 -11.80 -9.20
CA SER A 162 -7.57 -12.87 -8.51
C SER A 162 -8.49 -14.00 -8.01
N PRO A 163 -9.59 -13.76 -7.26
CA PRO A 163 -10.51 -14.82 -6.85
C PRO A 163 -11.20 -15.53 -8.02
N ILE A 164 -11.63 -14.80 -9.05
CA ILE A 164 -12.25 -15.41 -10.24
C ILE A 164 -11.24 -16.30 -10.97
N GLY A 165 -9.98 -15.86 -11.03
CA GLY A 165 -8.88 -16.62 -11.63
C GLY A 165 -8.63 -17.93 -10.90
N LEU A 166 -8.63 -17.90 -9.56
CA LEU A 166 -8.47 -19.08 -8.73
C LEU A 166 -9.59 -20.11 -8.99
N VAL A 167 -10.85 -19.66 -9.05
CA VAL A 167 -11.99 -20.54 -9.38
C VAL A 167 -11.84 -21.15 -10.77
N GLY A 168 -11.47 -20.34 -11.77
CA GLY A 168 -11.21 -20.82 -13.14
C GLY A 168 -10.09 -21.86 -13.20
N PHE A 169 -9.02 -21.65 -12.43
CA PHE A 169 -7.90 -22.57 -12.32
C PHE A 169 -8.29 -23.91 -11.68
N VAL A 170 -9.04 -23.89 -10.57
CA VAL A 170 -9.56 -25.11 -9.93
C VAL A 170 -10.46 -25.90 -10.88
N LEU A 171 -11.37 -25.22 -11.59
CA LEU A 171 -12.24 -25.86 -12.59
C LEU A 171 -11.44 -26.48 -13.75
N ALA A 172 -10.37 -25.81 -14.20
CA ALA A 172 -9.48 -26.34 -15.22
C ALA A 172 -8.75 -27.62 -14.76
N ILE A 173 -8.26 -27.65 -13.51
CA ILE A 173 -7.65 -28.84 -12.91
C ILE A 173 -8.67 -29.99 -12.81
N MET A 174 -9.90 -29.72 -12.37
CA MET A 174 -10.96 -30.74 -12.30
C MET A 174 -11.28 -31.34 -13.68
N VAL A 175 -11.42 -30.49 -14.70
CA VAL A 175 -11.65 -30.97 -16.08
C VAL A 175 -10.48 -31.79 -16.60
N TRP A 176 -9.24 -31.41 -16.27
CA TRP A 176 -8.05 -32.12 -16.72
C TRP A 176 -7.87 -33.47 -16.01
N THR A 177 -8.17 -33.54 -14.71
CA THR A 177 -8.14 -34.78 -13.93
C THR A 177 -9.24 -35.77 -14.34
N ASP A 178 -10.45 -35.29 -14.65
CA ASP A 178 -11.52 -36.13 -15.21
C ASP A 178 -11.13 -36.74 -16.56
N LYS A 179 -10.44 -35.98 -17.43
CA LYS A 179 -9.93 -36.52 -18.71
C LYS A 179 -8.91 -37.64 -18.52
N ARG A 180 -8.06 -37.58 -17.48
CA ARG A 180 -7.04 -38.62 -17.24
C ARG A 180 -7.63 -39.90 -16.65
N LYS A 181 -8.76 -39.81 -15.92
CA LYS A 181 -9.49 -40.98 -15.42
C LYS A 181 -10.22 -41.75 -16.52
N ALA A 182 -10.49 -41.12 -17.66
CA ALA A 182 -11.13 -41.73 -18.83
C ALA A 182 -10.12 -42.33 -19.85
N GLY A 183 -9.10 -43.05 -19.37
CA GLY A 183 -8.12 -43.76 -20.21
C GLY A 183 -8.76 -44.79 -21.17
N PRO A 184 -8.02 -45.26 -22.20
CA PRO A 184 -8.57 -45.68 -23.49
C PRO A 184 -9.46 -46.91 -23.39
N ILE A 185 -10.67 -46.83 -23.95
CA ILE A 185 -11.48 -48.02 -24.26
C ILE A 185 -10.72 -48.81 -25.34
N ARG A 186 -10.15 -49.94 -24.94
CA ARG A 186 -9.60 -50.95 -25.83
C ARG A 186 -10.79 -51.56 -26.60
N ASN A 187 -11.00 -51.16 -27.85
CA ASN A 187 -11.91 -51.87 -28.76
C ASN A 187 -11.24 -53.19 -29.13
N ASN A 188 -11.89 -54.29 -28.77
CA ASN A 188 -11.60 -55.64 -29.24
C ASN A 188 -12.45 -55.93 -30.49
#